data_AF-A0A9D7BN65-F1
#
_entry.id   AF-A0A9D7BN65-F1
#
_cell.length_a   1.000
_cell.length_b   1.000
_cell.length_c   1.000
_cell.angle_alpha   90.00
_cell.angle_beta   90.00
_cell.angle_gamma   90.00
#
_symmetry.space_group_name_H-M   'P 1'
#
loop_
_entity.id
_entity.type
_entity.pdbx_description
1 polymer ?
#
loop_
_entity_poly.entity_id
_entity_poly.type
_entity_poly.pdbx_seq_one_letter_code
_entity_poly.pdbx_strand_id
1 'polypeptide(L)'
;MQEVHFYLTDIEIKPPFAQIPLQNIKEIRIIEPDSGRTNASYAFTFIGALMGVFVIVMIIVLLTKSSCPYVYVYDGETYIFEGNIWWRHSPKSGTDDYMPLPDIRGNHGHDKIRISNELKEIQYTDLTELIVVDHPENSEVLLDKKGNPHVLFNKISASEAKSENGDNLLSVLDKKDNDVFLFNEHNATSNTVF
;
A
#
# COMPACT_ATOMS: atom_id res chain seq x y z
N MET A 1 36.88 22.77 -8.26
CA MET A 1 37.34 23.85 -9.15
C MET A 1 37.87 24.94 -8.24
N GLN A 2 39.12 25.37 -8.39
CA GLN A 2 39.69 26.43 -7.54
C GLN A 2 39.22 27.77 -8.07
N GLU A 3 38.63 28.60 -7.21
CA GLU A 3 38.21 29.95 -7.56
C GLU A 3 39.32 30.91 -7.16
N VAL A 4 39.74 31.76 -8.10
CA VAL A 4 40.77 32.77 -7.86
C VAL A 4 40.14 34.14 -8.00
N HIS A 5 40.12 34.89 -6.90
CA HIS A 5 39.56 36.22 -6.84
C HIS A 5 40.69 37.24 -6.82
N PHE A 6 40.65 38.17 -7.77
CA PHE A 6 41.59 39.29 -7.85
C PHE A 6 40.88 40.55 -7.35
N TYR A 7 41.38 41.14 -6.27
CA TYR A 7 40.87 42.41 -5.75
C TYR A 7 41.77 43.54 -6.26
N LEU A 8 41.18 44.43 -7.06
CA LEU A 8 41.88 45.55 -7.69
C LEU A 8 41.55 46.86 -6.96
N THR A 9 42.45 47.83 -7.03
CA THR A 9 42.21 49.18 -6.50
C THR A 9 41.77 50.09 -7.65
N ASP A 10 40.55 50.62 -7.59
CA ASP A 10 39.91 51.58 -8.52
C ASP A 10 40.47 51.62 -9.96
N ILE A 11 40.13 50.59 -10.74
CA ILE A 11 40.34 50.56 -12.20
C ILE A 11 39.00 50.29 -12.88
N GLU A 12 38.68 51.07 -13.91
CA GLU A 12 37.52 50.85 -14.76
C GLU A 12 37.89 49.83 -15.86
N ILE A 13 37.35 48.61 -15.77
CA ILE A 13 37.62 47.53 -16.73
C ILE A 13 36.68 47.67 -17.93
N LYS A 14 37.23 47.77 -19.15
CA LYS A 14 36.45 47.76 -20.40
C LYS A 14 36.63 46.41 -21.13
N PRO A 15 35.55 45.66 -21.42
CA PRO A 15 35.61 44.40 -22.16
C PRO A 15 36.00 44.63 -23.63
N PRO A 16 36.52 43.62 -24.37
CA PRO A 16 36.61 42.19 -24.03
C PRO A 16 37.96 41.72 -23.45
N PHE A 17 38.99 42.58 -23.42
CA PHE A 17 40.30 42.25 -22.86
C PHE A 17 40.75 43.35 -21.89
N ALA A 18 41.12 42.95 -20.67
CA ALA A 18 41.63 43.83 -19.64
C ALA A 18 43.10 43.49 -19.36
N GLN A 19 44.00 44.45 -19.56
CA GLN A 19 45.38 44.34 -19.09
C GLN A 19 45.44 44.93 -17.68
N ILE A 20 45.70 44.07 -16.69
CA ILE A 20 45.77 44.48 -15.28
C ILE A 20 47.25 44.49 -14.86
N PRO A 21 47.85 45.67 -14.63
CA PRO A 21 49.21 45.76 -14.10
C PRO A 21 49.29 45.14 -12.70
N LEU A 22 50.33 44.34 -12.43
CA LEU A 22 50.52 43.66 -11.14
C LEU A 22 50.52 44.62 -9.94
N GLN A 23 51.01 45.84 -10.13
CA GLN A 23 51.03 46.90 -9.11
C GLN A 23 49.63 47.35 -8.64
N ASN A 24 48.57 47.09 -9.42
CA ASN A 24 47.20 47.46 -9.08
C ASN A 24 46.41 46.30 -8.44
N ILE A 25 47.03 45.13 -8.29
CA ILE A 25 46.45 43.98 -7.59
C ILE A 25 46.70 44.18 -6.10
N LYS A 26 45.63 44.40 -5.35
CA LYS A 26 45.68 44.63 -3.91
C LYS A 26 45.80 43.31 -3.14
N GLU A 27 45.03 42.31 -3.55
CA GLU A 27 44.98 40.99 -2.92
C GLU A 27 44.61 39.94 -3.97
N ILE A 28 45.27 38.79 -3.92
CA ILE A 28 44.88 37.59 -4.66
C ILE A 28 44.43 36.58 -3.62
N ARG A 29 43.17 36.15 -3.70
CA ARG A 29 42.63 35.10 -2.82
C ARG A 29 42.34 33.86 -3.64
N ILE A 30 42.92 32.75 -3.20
CA ILE A 30 42.59 31.42 -3.72
C ILE A 30 41.57 30.83 -2.75
N ILE A 31 40.36 30.61 -3.23
CA ILE A 31 39.30 29.97 -2.45
C ILE A 31 39.27 28.51 -2.86
N GLU A 32 39.67 27.65 -1.94
CA GLU A 32 39.52 26.21 -2.09
C GLU A 32 38.12 25.81 -1.64
N PRO A 33 37.37 25.02 -2.44
CA PRO A 33 36.09 24.49 -1.99
C PRO A 33 36.33 23.57 -0.79
N ASP A 34 35.62 23.82 0.31
CA ASP A 34 35.68 23.03 1.54
C ASP A 34 35.04 21.65 1.32
N SER A 35 35.81 20.76 0.69
CA SER A 35 35.38 19.42 0.32
C SER A 35 34.94 18.59 1.53
N GLY A 36 35.53 18.84 2.71
CA GLY A 36 35.14 18.18 3.96
C GLY A 36 33.73 18.54 4.37
N ARG A 37 33.39 19.84 4.36
CA ARG A 37 32.05 20.33 4.69
C ARG A 37 31.01 19.93 3.65
N THR A 38 31.37 19.93 2.37
CA THR A 38 30.49 19.48 1.29
C THR A 38 30.19 17.98 1.39
N ASN A 39 31.20 17.13 1.54
CA ASN A 39 31.00 15.67 1.68
C ASN A 39 30.23 15.31 2.95
N ALA A 40 30.50 15.99 4.06
CA ALA A 40 29.74 15.84 5.28
C ALA A 40 28.26 16.22 5.07
N SER A 41 27.98 17.33 4.39
CA SER A 41 26.60 17.76 4.11
C SER A 41 25.82 16.75 3.26
N TYR A 42 26.46 16.13 2.26
CA TYR A 42 25.85 15.07 1.47
C TYR A 42 25.59 13.81 2.29
N ALA A 43 26.55 13.40 3.13
CA ALA A 43 26.38 12.25 4.02
C ALA A 43 25.23 12.45 5.03
N PHE A 44 25.15 13.64 5.66
CA PHE A 44 24.06 13.96 6.59
C PHE A 44 22.71 14.04 5.89
N THR A 45 22.66 14.60 4.67
CA THR A 45 21.43 14.65 3.88
C THR A 45 20.93 13.25 3.54
N PHE A 46 21.83 12.36 3.13
CA PHE A 46 21.49 10.97 2.79
C PHE A 46 20.99 10.18 4.02
N ILE A 47 21.69 10.29 5.15
CA ILE A 47 21.28 9.64 6.40
C ILE A 47 19.94 10.21 6.87
N GLY A 48 19.75 11.52 6.82
CA GLY A 48 18.50 12.18 7.19
C GLY A 48 17.32 11.72 6.32
N ALA A 49 17.53 11.59 5.02
CA ALA A 49 16.51 11.09 4.09
C ALA A 49 16.12 9.63 4.38
N LEU A 50 17.11 8.74 4.59
CA LEU A 50 16.86 7.35 4.95
C LEU A 50 16.08 7.22 6.27
N MET A 51 16.47 7.98 7.28
CA MET A 51 15.77 8.02 8.57
C MET A 51 14.34 8.54 8.42
N GLY A 52 14.14 9.59 7.62
CA GLY A 52 12.81 10.12 7.33
C GLY A 52 11.89 9.10 6.67
N VAL A 53 12.38 8.41 5.62
CA VAL A 53 11.62 7.35 4.93
C VAL A 53 11.30 6.21 5.89
N PHE A 54 12.26 5.76 6.70
CA PHE A 54 12.06 4.70 7.67
C PHE A 54 10.97 5.04 8.69
N VAL A 55 10.97 6.26 9.22
CA VAL A 55 9.94 6.72 10.17
C VAL A 55 8.56 6.73 9.51
N ILE A 56 8.43 7.20 8.27
CA ILE A 56 7.16 7.22 7.55
C ILE A 56 6.63 5.80 7.34
N VAL A 57 7.48 4.87 6.88
CA VAL A 57 7.11 3.45 6.71
C VAL A 57 6.65 2.84 8.03
N MET A 58 7.37 3.10 9.13
CA MET A 58 6.98 2.64 10.46
C MET A 58 5.62 3.19 10.89
N ILE A 59 5.34 4.47 10.66
CA ILE A 59 4.03 5.07 10.97
C ILE A 59 2.92 4.40 10.16
N ILE A 60 3.12 4.18 8.86
CA ILE A 60 2.13 3.49 8.01
C ILE A 60 1.86 2.09 8.57
N VAL A 61 2.89 1.29 8.86
CA VAL A 61 2.74 -0.06 9.43
C VAL A 61 2.02 -0.06 10.78
N LEU A 62 2.22 0.97 11.60
CA LEU A 62 1.50 1.12 12.87
C LEU A 62 0.02 1.48 12.65
N LEU A 63 -0.30 2.26 11.62
CA LEU A 63 -1.65 2.73 11.33
C LEU A 63 -2.49 1.74 10.50
N THR A 64 -1.89 0.88 9.69
CA THR A 64 -2.60 -0.04 8.77
C THR A 64 -2.96 -1.40 9.38
N LYS A 65 -2.94 -1.51 10.71
CA LYS A 65 -3.28 -2.74 11.43
C LYS A 65 -4.79 -2.98 11.42
N SER A 66 -5.22 -4.15 10.90
CA SER A 66 -6.63 -4.58 10.85
C SER A 66 -6.99 -5.39 12.10
N SER A 67 -8.09 -5.05 12.77
CA SER A 67 -8.57 -5.70 14.01
C SER A 67 -9.28 -7.05 13.80
N CYS A 68 -9.68 -7.35 12.58
CA CYS A 68 -10.43 -8.57 12.26
C CYS A 68 -9.49 -9.79 12.25
N PRO A 69 -9.91 -10.98 12.70
CA PRO A 69 -9.11 -12.19 12.60
C PRO A 69 -8.91 -12.63 11.16
N TYR A 70 -7.70 -13.13 10.89
CA TYR A 70 -7.30 -13.57 9.58
C TYR A 70 -7.51 -15.07 9.47
N VAL A 71 -8.08 -15.51 8.35
CA VAL A 71 -8.31 -16.92 8.06
C VAL A 71 -7.35 -17.38 6.98
N TYR A 72 -6.69 -18.50 7.27
CA TYR A 72 -5.76 -19.15 6.36
C TYR A 72 -6.14 -20.60 6.14
N VAL A 73 -5.95 -21.05 4.90
CA VAL A 73 -6.12 -22.45 4.50
C VAL A 73 -4.77 -23.01 4.10
N TYR A 74 -4.46 -24.22 4.56
CA TYR A 74 -3.24 -24.92 4.17
C TYR A 74 -3.40 -25.59 2.81
N ASP A 75 -2.53 -25.26 1.85
CA ASP A 75 -2.57 -25.80 0.48
C ASP A 75 -1.79 -27.11 0.32
N GLY A 76 -1.14 -27.60 1.38
CA GLY A 76 -0.24 -28.75 1.36
C GLY A 76 1.23 -28.39 1.58
N GLU A 77 1.61 -27.12 1.38
CA GLU A 77 2.95 -26.60 1.60
C GLU A 77 2.94 -25.45 2.62
N THR A 78 2.05 -24.47 2.44
CA THR A 78 1.98 -23.24 3.23
C THR A 78 0.53 -22.82 3.57
N TYR A 79 0.41 -21.85 4.46
CA TYR A 79 -0.87 -21.22 4.79
C TYR A 79 -1.14 -20.05 3.85
N ILE A 80 -2.17 -20.16 3.03
CA ILE A 80 -2.66 -19.11 2.11
C ILE A 80 -3.73 -18.30 2.81
N PHE A 81 -3.65 -16.97 2.69
CA PHE A 81 -4.62 -16.05 3.27
C PHE A 81 -5.88 -16.01 2.40
N GLU A 82 -7.04 -16.26 3.02
CA GLU A 82 -8.34 -16.30 2.31
C GLU A 82 -9.22 -15.09 2.60
N GLY A 83 -8.96 -14.40 3.71
CA GLY A 83 -9.73 -13.23 4.09
C GLY A 83 -9.81 -13.05 5.59
N ASN A 84 -10.67 -12.10 5.97
CA ASN A 84 -10.95 -11.79 7.37
C ASN A 84 -12.38 -12.22 7.69
N ILE A 85 -12.57 -12.79 8.88
CA ILE A 85 -13.90 -13.01 9.46
C ILE A 85 -14.26 -11.82 10.36
N TRP A 86 -15.53 -11.64 10.62
CA TRP A 86 -16.10 -10.58 11.47
C TRP A 86 -15.88 -9.17 10.89
N TRP A 87 -16.45 -8.93 9.71
CA TRP A 87 -16.41 -7.60 9.07
C TRP A 87 -17.02 -6.48 9.94
N ARG A 88 -17.88 -6.84 10.90
CA ARG A 88 -18.63 -5.90 11.73
C ARG A 88 -17.99 -5.69 13.09
N HIS A 89 -17.44 -4.50 13.27
CA HIS A 89 -16.77 -3.99 14.48
C HIS A 89 -17.64 -3.83 15.74
N SER A 90 -18.85 -4.42 15.80
CA SER A 90 -19.74 -4.25 16.96
C SER A 90 -19.63 -5.43 17.92
N PRO A 91 -19.09 -5.23 19.15
CA PRO A 91 -18.91 -6.30 20.14
C PRO A 91 -20.21 -6.89 20.69
N LYS A 92 -21.37 -6.40 20.24
CA LYS A 92 -22.70 -6.85 20.71
C LYS A 92 -23.46 -7.70 19.70
N SER A 93 -22.91 -7.94 18.51
CA SER A 93 -23.75 -8.42 17.42
C SER A 93 -24.16 -9.89 17.59
N GLY A 94 -23.34 -10.73 18.24
CA GLY A 94 -23.61 -12.18 18.37
C GLY A 94 -24.10 -12.81 17.05
N THR A 95 -23.64 -12.26 15.94
CA THR A 95 -24.17 -12.53 14.60
C THR A 95 -23.18 -13.43 13.93
N ASP A 96 -23.69 -14.55 13.42
CA ASP A 96 -22.90 -15.49 12.67
C ASP A 96 -22.33 -14.80 11.42
N ASP A 97 -21.05 -15.06 11.17
CA ASP A 97 -20.38 -14.65 9.94
C ASP A 97 -20.01 -15.92 9.17
N TYR A 98 -20.36 -15.96 7.90
CA TYR A 98 -20.18 -17.12 7.05
C TYR A 98 -19.24 -16.75 5.92
N MET A 99 -18.09 -17.42 5.88
CA MET A 99 -17.07 -17.19 4.87
C MET A 99 -16.85 -18.47 4.06
N PRO A 100 -17.07 -18.44 2.73
CA PRO A 100 -16.74 -19.58 1.88
C PRO A 100 -15.22 -19.77 1.86
N LEU A 101 -14.77 -21.01 2.04
CA LEU A 101 -13.37 -21.38 1.89
C LEU A 101 -13.12 -21.86 0.46
N PRO A 102 -11.90 -21.68 -0.08
CA PRO A 102 -11.52 -22.23 -1.38
C PRO A 102 -11.56 -23.76 -1.34
N ASP A 103 -11.36 -24.39 -2.51
CA ASP A 103 -11.23 -25.84 -2.61
C ASP A 103 -10.05 -26.32 -1.73
N ILE A 104 -10.39 -26.84 -0.55
CA ILE A 104 -9.41 -27.31 0.42
C ILE A 104 -8.95 -28.66 -0.11
N ARG A 105 -7.76 -28.68 -0.70
CA ARG A 105 -7.10 -29.92 -1.12
C ARG A 105 -6.60 -30.64 0.12
N GLY A 106 -7.53 -31.28 0.83
CA GLY A 106 -7.25 -32.08 1.99
C GLY A 106 -6.27 -33.18 1.62
N ASN A 107 -5.04 -33.07 2.11
CA ASN A 107 -4.09 -34.16 2.02
C ASN A 107 -4.54 -35.23 3.02
N HIS A 108 -5.21 -36.27 2.54
CA HIS A 108 -5.62 -37.43 3.34
C HIS A 108 -6.55 -37.12 4.54
N GLY A 109 -7.59 -36.30 4.35
CA GLY A 109 -8.67 -36.15 5.34
C GLY A 109 -8.35 -35.26 6.54
N HIS A 110 -7.30 -34.45 6.46
CA HIS A 110 -6.98 -33.44 7.47
C HIS A 110 -6.87 -32.05 6.82
N ASP A 111 -7.99 -31.33 6.81
CA ASP A 111 -8.02 -29.93 6.42
C ASP A 111 -7.46 -29.08 7.56
N LYS A 112 -6.47 -28.25 7.24
CA LYS A 112 -5.85 -27.35 8.22
C LYS A 112 -6.29 -25.91 7.92
N ILE A 113 -7.17 -25.42 8.78
CA ILE A 113 -7.61 -24.03 8.79
C ILE A 113 -6.97 -23.35 10.00
N ARG A 114 -6.42 -22.15 9.81
CA ARG A 114 -5.85 -21.33 10.89
C ARG A 114 -6.61 -20.02 10.95
N ILE A 115 -7.15 -19.72 12.13
CA ILE A 115 -7.71 -18.41 12.46
C ILE A 115 -6.72 -17.73 13.39
N SER A 116 -6.16 -16.59 13.00
CA SER A 116 -5.17 -15.88 13.79
C SER A 116 -5.58 -14.45 14.10
N ASN A 117 -5.24 -14.03 15.31
CA ASN A 117 -5.26 -12.65 15.72
C ASN A 117 -3.86 -12.04 15.47
N GLU A 118 -3.71 -11.30 14.39
CA GLU A 118 -2.44 -10.66 14.04
C GLU A 118 -2.18 -9.38 14.87
N LEU A 119 -3.20 -8.89 15.59
CA LEU A 119 -3.07 -7.76 16.49
C LEU A 119 -3.05 -8.20 17.95
N LYS A 120 -2.55 -7.31 18.81
CA LYS A 120 -2.53 -7.55 20.26
C LYS A 120 -3.86 -7.16 20.90
N GLU A 121 -4.94 -7.75 20.38
CA GLU A 121 -6.31 -7.46 20.76
C GLU A 121 -6.95 -8.66 21.47
N ILE A 122 -8.03 -8.41 22.21
CA ILE A 122 -8.82 -9.47 22.82
C ILE A 122 -9.98 -9.78 21.87
N GLN A 123 -10.02 -11.03 21.40
CA GLN A 123 -11.09 -11.54 20.54
C GLN A 123 -11.81 -12.66 21.30
N TYR A 124 -13.14 -12.58 21.36
CA TYR A 124 -13.98 -13.61 21.95
C TYR A 124 -14.74 -14.31 20.83
N THR A 125 -14.67 -15.64 20.82
CA THR A 125 -15.35 -16.49 19.84
C THR A 125 -16.17 -17.52 20.59
N ASP A 126 -17.48 -17.42 20.49
CA ASP A 126 -18.38 -18.34 21.18
C ASP A 126 -18.43 -19.70 20.46
N LEU A 127 -18.44 -19.67 19.12
CA LEU A 127 -18.55 -20.85 18.27
C LEU A 127 -17.76 -20.67 16.97
N THR A 128 -17.15 -21.75 16.50
CA THR A 128 -16.55 -21.85 15.16
C THR A 128 -16.86 -23.23 14.60
N GLU A 129 -17.45 -23.26 13.42
CA GLU A 129 -17.88 -24.50 12.76
C GLU A 129 -17.35 -24.55 11.33
N LEU A 130 -16.99 -25.75 10.88
CA LEU A 130 -16.73 -26.04 9.48
C LEU A 130 -18.00 -26.66 8.89
N ILE A 131 -18.65 -25.94 7.99
CA ILE A 131 -19.86 -26.41 7.30
C ILE A 131 -19.43 -26.99 5.95
N VAL A 132 -19.67 -28.29 5.77
CA VAL A 132 -19.43 -28.99 4.50
C VAL A 132 -20.78 -29.19 3.82
N VAL A 133 -20.88 -28.79 2.56
CA VAL A 133 -22.10 -28.90 1.76
C VAL A 133 -21.80 -29.71 0.51
N ASP A 134 -22.45 -30.86 0.38
CA ASP A 134 -22.44 -31.60 -0.88
C ASP A 134 -23.29 -30.86 -1.91
N HIS A 135 -22.71 -30.57 -3.09
CA HIS A 135 -23.39 -29.85 -4.16
C HIS A 135 -23.01 -30.41 -5.54
N PRO A 136 -23.84 -30.18 -6.58
CA PRO A 136 -23.52 -30.65 -7.93
C PRO A 136 -22.22 -30.03 -8.47
N GLU A 137 -21.55 -30.74 -9.39
CA GLU A 137 -20.41 -30.19 -10.12
C GLU A 137 -20.79 -28.88 -10.84
N ASN A 138 -19.81 -27.99 -11.01
CA ASN A 138 -19.98 -26.69 -11.65
C ASN A 138 -21.00 -25.77 -10.97
N SER A 139 -21.15 -25.87 -9.64
CA SER A 139 -21.94 -24.95 -8.83
C SER A 139 -21.11 -24.33 -7.71
N GLU A 140 -21.59 -23.20 -7.19
CA GLU A 140 -21.03 -22.52 -6.02
C GLU A 140 -22.07 -22.49 -4.90
N VAL A 141 -21.63 -22.64 -3.65
CA VAL A 141 -22.52 -22.55 -2.48
C VAL A 141 -22.16 -21.33 -1.67
N LEU A 142 -23.15 -20.48 -1.41
CA LEU A 142 -23.04 -19.36 -0.47
C LEU A 142 -24.08 -19.51 0.64
N LEU A 143 -23.70 -19.18 1.87
CA LEU A 143 -24.62 -19.14 3.00
C LEU A 143 -25.25 -17.75 3.09
N ASP A 144 -26.56 -17.70 3.36
CA ASP A 144 -27.20 -16.43 3.70
C ASP A 144 -26.91 -16.01 5.14
N LYS A 145 -27.39 -14.83 5.54
CA LYS A 145 -27.22 -14.29 6.91
C LYS A 145 -27.81 -15.16 8.04
N LYS A 146 -28.57 -16.20 7.71
CA LYS A 146 -29.16 -17.16 8.66
C LYS A 146 -28.46 -18.53 8.57
N GLY A 147 -27.40 -18.66 7.77
CA GLY A 147 -26.67 -19.90 7.56
C GLY A 147 -27.33 -20.88 6.59
N ASN A 148 -28.36 -20.48 5.84
CA ASN A 148 -28.95 -21.41 4.86
C ASN A 148 -28.10 -21.45 3.58
N PRO A 149 -27.75 -22.63 3.06
CA PRO A 149 -27.00 -22.76 1.82
C PRO A 149 -27.86 -22.47 0.59
N HIS A 150 -27.30 -21.67 -0.32
CA HIS A 150 -27.86 -21.36 -1.63
C HIS A 150 -26.89 -21.83 -2.70
N VAL A 151 -27.36 -22.71 -3.58
CA VAL A 151 -26.57 -23.23 -4.70
C VAL A 151 -26.76 -22.33 -5.91
N LEU A 152 -25.67 -21.77 -6.41
CA LEU A 152 -25.61 -20.87 -7.55
C LEU A 152 -25.10 -21.63 -8.78
N PHE A 153 -25.89 -21.56 -9.85
CA PHE A 153 -25.56 -22.10 -11.16
C PHE A 153 -25.47 -20.96 -12.18
N ASN A 154 -24.74 -21.19 -13.27
CA ASN A 154 -24.74 -20.32 -14.45
C ASN A 154 -24.53 -18.84 -14.10
N LYS A 155 -23.50 -18.53 -13.32
CA LYS A 155 -23.13 -17.15 -12.98
C LYS A 155 -22.97 -16.35 -14.27
N ILE A 156 -23.73 -15.26 -14.39
CA ILE A 156 -23.70 -14.38 -15.55
C ILE A 156 -22.74 -13.24 -15.24
N SER A 157 -21.71 -13.07 -16.05
CA SER A 157 -20.81 -11.92 -15.95
C SER A 157 -21.56 -10.62 -16.26
N ALA A 158 -21.10 -9.51 -15.68
CA ALA A 158 -21.65 -8.20 -16.01
C ALA A 158 -21.59 -7.95 -17.53
N SER A 159 -22.68 -7.49 -18.13
CA SER A 159 -22.73 -7.12 -19.55
C SER A 159 -22.18 -5.72 -19.81
N GLU A 160 -22.19 -4.87 -18.79
CA GLU A 160 -21.67 -3.52 -18.83
C GLU A 160 -21.23 -3.13 -17.41
N ALA A 161 -20.04 -2.56 -17.29
CA ALA A 161 -19.56 -1.92 -16.08
C ALA A 161 -18.74 -0.70 -16.48
N LYS A 162 -19.11 0.46 -15.94
CA LYS A 162 -18.46 1.73 -16.25
C LYS A 162 -18.07 2.46 -14.98
N SER A 163 -16.93 3.13 -15.01
CA SER A 163 -16.57 4.09 -13.98
C SER A 163 -17.41 5.37 -14.09
N GLU A 164 -17.24 6.29 -13.15
CA GLU A 164 -17.93 7.58 -13.14
C GLU A 164 -17.49 8.45 -14.34
N ASN A 165 -16.24 8.33 -14.76
CA ASN A 165 -15.69 8.94 -15.98
C ASN A 165 -16.09 8.21 -17.27
N GLY A 166 -16.76 7.05 -17.17
CA GLY A 166 -17.21 6.25 -18.32
C GLY A 166 -16.21 5.21 -18.82
N ASP A 167 -15.13 4.94 -18.08
CA ASP A 167 -14.14 3.92 -18.44
C ASP A 167 -14.75 2.52 -18.28
N ASN A 168 -14.41 1.61 -19.20
CA ASN A 168 -14.94 0.24 -19.17
C ASN A 168 -14.24 -0.60 -18.10
N LEU A 169 -15.01 -1.05 -17.11
CA LEU A 169 -14.56 -1.85 -15.97
C LEU A 169 -14.76 -3.36 -16.15
N LEU A 170 -15.28 -3.82 -17.30
CA LEU A 170 -15.54 -5.25 -17.52
C LEU A 170 -14.28 -6.11 -17.37
N SER A 171 -13.13 -5.62 -17.85
CA SER A 171 -11.85 -6.34 -17.72
C SER A 171 -11.39 -6.48 -16.27
N VAL A 172 -11.70 -5.51 -15.42
CA VAL A 172 -11.39 -5.51 -13.99
C VAL A 172 -12.32 -6.47 -13.23
N LEU A 173 -13.55 -6.66 -13.71
CA LEU A 173 -14.56 -7.50 -13.05
C LEU A 173 -14.66 -8.91 -13.63
N ASP A 174 -13.82 -9.27 -14.61
CA ASP A 174 -13.94 -10.52 -15.37
C ASP A 174 -13.60 -11.76 -14.51
N LYS A 175 -12.76 -11.57 -13.49
CA LYS A 175 -12.35 -12.64 -12.56
C LYS A 175 -12.29 -12.14 -11.13
N LYS A 176 -12.42 -13.06 -10.19
CA LYS A 176 -12.09 -12.80 -8.79
C LYS A 176 -10.56 -12.74 -8.66
N ASP A 177 -10.04 -11.59 -8.27
CA ASP A 177 -8.62 -11.38 -7.97
C ASP A 177 -8.48 -10.45 -6.74
N ASN A 178 -7.26 -9.97 -6.50
CA ASN A 178 -6.94 -9.04 -5.44
C ASN A 178 -6.69 -7.62 -5.97
N ASP A 179 -7.08 -7.34 -7.22
CA ASP A 179 -6.93 -6.02 -7.80
C ASP A 179 -7.99 -5.08 -7.23
N VAL A 180 -7.64 -3.81 -7.05
CA VAL A 180 -8.48 -2.83 -6.37
C VAL A 180 -8.86 -1.72 -7.33
N PHE A 181 -10.16 -1.45 -7.44
CA PHE A 181 -10.67 -0.22 -8.05
C PHE A 181 -10.99 0.80 -6.95
N LEU A 182 -10.26 1.93 -6.94
CA LEU A 182 -10.25 2.88 -5.81
C LEU A 182 -11.39 3.91 -5.82
N PHE A 183 -12.24 3.94 -6.85
CA PHE A 183 -13.36 4.90 -6.98
C PHE A 183 -12.96 6.36 -6.67
N ASN A 184 -11.74 6.78 -7.03
CA ASN A 184 -11.17 8.09 -6.69
C ASN A 184 -11.19 9.09 -7.86
N GLU A 185 -12.24 9.01 -8.69
CA GLU A 185 -12.40 9.84 -9.88
C GLU A 185 -12.92 11.24 -9.48
N HIS A 186 -12.03 12.23 -9.49
CA HIS A 186 -12.30 13.57 -8.95
C HIS A 186 -13.23 14.47 -9.80
N ASN A 187 -13.59 14.07 -11.02
CA ASN A 187 -14.24 14.98 -11.98
C ASN A 187 -15.77 15.03 -11.90
N ALA A 188 -16.42 14.28 -11.02
CA ALA A 188 -17.87 14.14 -11.02
C ALA A 188 -18.59 14.42 -9.68
N THR A 189 -17.87 14.50 -8.55
CA THR A 189 -18.45 14.90 -7.25
C THR A 189 -18.08 16.34 -6.88
N SER A 190 -18.84 17.29 -7.45
CA SER A 190 -19.00 18.61 -6.83
C SER A 190 -19.89 18.45 -5.60
N ASN A 191 -19.30 18.36 -4.41
CA ASN A 191 -20.05 18.48 -3.15
C ASN A 191 -20.63 19.89 -3.04
N THR A 192 -21.83 20.13 -3.60
CA THR A 192 -22.63 21.29 -3.26
C THR A 192 -23.31 21.00 -1.93
N VAL A 193 -22.79 21.62 -0.87
CA VAL A 193 -23.47 21.69 0.43
C VAL A 193 -24.72 22.55 0.25
N PHE A 194 -25.89 21.99 0.54
CA PHE A 194 -27.15 22.73 0.71
C PHE A 194 -27.24 23.30 2.13
#